data_AF-Q9RRS1-F1
#
_entry.id   AF-Q9RRS1-F1
#
_cell.length_a   1.000
_cell.length_b   1.000
_cell.length_c   1.000
_cell.angle_alpha   90.00
_cell.angle_beta   90.00
_cell.angle_gamma   90.00
#
_symmetry.space_group_name_H-M   'P 1'
#
loop_
_entity.id
_entity.type
_entity.pdbx_description
1 polymer ?
#
loop_
_entity_poly.entity_id
_entity_poly.type
_entity_poly.pdbx_seq_one_letter_code
_entity_poly.pdbx_strand_id
1 'polypeptide(L)'
;MACPRLDTLQMMKRTSLALLALMVFATPAQALKLIVWDPDFKNKVAYGESIAGKFNVKFDKNYSGPVVALFSQTDEEKDRGTYAGLRSSYEGALRGGQLLIDTDSDGVPNTASRSGAGNDKSFVPLKKLLQPYKLSVDVQPTSLLLPPANSMMVLGR
;
A
#
# COMPACT_ATOMS: atom_id res chain seq x y z
N MET A 1 33.90 -63.26 34.47
CA MET A 1 33.60 -61.90 34.99
C MET A 1 34.90 -61.12 34.95
N ALA A 2 35.08 -59.97 34.32
CA ALA A 2 34.23 -59.11 33.52
C ALA A 2 35.16 -58.26 32.63
N CYS A 3 34.73 -57.94 31.40
CA CYS A 3 35.38 -56.93 30.56
C CYS A 3 35.05 -55.53 31.07
N PRO A 4 35.96 -54.55 30.92
CA PRO A 4 35.56 -53.18 30.60
C PRO A 4 36.14 -52.82 29.21
N ARG A 5 35.30 -52.64 28.19
CA ARG A 5 34.35 -51.55 27.88
C ARG A 5 35.02 -50.55 26.93
N LEU A 6 34.58 -50.64 25.68
CA LEU A 6 34.80 -49.73 24.56
C LEU A 6 34.72 -48.26 25.00
N ASP A 7 35.83 -47.53 24.85
CA ASP A 7 35.84 -46.08 24.70
C ASP A 7 35.63 -45.75 23.22
N THR A 8 34.38 -45.59 22.82
CA THR A 8 34.04 -44.90 21.58
C THR A 8 32.74 -44.11 21.78
N LEU A 9 32.72 -42.91 21.20
CA LEU A 9 31.57 -42.06 20.91
C LEU A 9 31.07 -41.14 22.03
N GLN A 10 31.43 -39.86 21.94
CA GLN A 10 30.56 -38.83 21.34
C GLN A 10 31.10 -37.44 21.66
N MET A 11 32.20 -37.05 21.03
CA MET A 11 32.62 -35.65 20.97
C MET A 11 32.10 -35.04 19.67
N MET A 12 30.79 -34.77 19.59
CA MET A 12 30.18 -33.94 18.54
C MET A 12 28.72 -33.68 18.89
N LYS A 13 28.46 -32.70 19.74
CA LYS A 13 27.08 -32.36 20.11
C LYS A 13 26.89 -30.95 20.66
N ARG A 14 27.55 -29.92 20.10
CA ARG A 14 27.38 -28.54 20.60
C ARG A 14 27.43 -27.42 19.55
N THR A 15 27.26 -27.70 18.26
CA THR A 15 27.37 -26.65 17.22
C THR A 15 26.20 -26.64 16.25
N SER A 16 24.96 -26.70 16.75
CA SER A 16 23.78 -26.57 15.87
C SER A 16 22.65 -25.72 16.46
N LEU A 17 22.84 -25.09 17.63
CA LEU A 17 21.78 -24.34 18.31
C LEU A 17 21.89 -22.80 18.17
N ALA A 18 22.69 -22.29 17.23
CA ALA A 18 22.90 -20.85 17.07
C ALA A 18 22.19 -20.25 15.85
N LEU A 19 21.56 -21.05 14.99
CA LEU A 19 21.04 -20.58 13.70
C LEU A 19 19.50 -20.42 13.65
N LEU A 20 18.80 -20.51 14.79
CA LEU A 20 17.32 -20.44 14.84
C LEU A 20 16.76 -19.13 15.44
N ALA A 21 17.61 -18.15 15.78
CA ALA A 21 17.18 -16.91 16.43
C ALA A 21 16.97 -15.71 15.48
N LEU A 22 17.24 -15.85 14.18
CA LEU A 22 17.31 -14.69 13.26
C LEU A 22 16.08 -14.50 12.34
N MET A 23 15.00 -15.26 12.51
CA MET A 23 13.79 -15.19 11.67
C MET A 23 12.63 -14.35 12.24
N VAL A 24 12.80 -13.63 13.36
CA VAL A 24 11.66 -12.95 14.04
C VAL A 24 11.46 -11.48 13.60
N PHE A 25 12.27 -10.92 12.69
CA PHE A 25 12.13 -9.51 12.28
C PHE A 25 11.77 -9.27 10.80
N ALA A 26 11.24 -10.26 10.10
CA ALA A 26 10.74 -10.06 8.74
C ALA A 26 9.23 -9.76 8.74
N THR A 27 8.82 -8.60 9.27
CA THR A 27 7.49 -8.03 8.93
C THR A 27 7.64 -6.67 8.28
N PRO A 28 7.99 -6.58 6.98
CA PRO A 28 7.59 -5.43 6.20
C PRO A 28 6.13 -5.62 5.75
N ALA A 29 5.20 -5.79 6.71
CA ALA A 29 3.77 -5.77 6.44
C ALA A 29 3.21 -4.37 6.77
N GLN A 30 3.88 -3.33 6.25
CA GLN A 30 3.39 -1.95 6.29
C GLN A 30 2.54 -1.74 5.03
N ALA A 31 1.25 -2.07 5.13
CA ALA A 31 0.33 -2.09 4.00
C ALA A 31 -0.91 -1.22 4.27
N LEU A 32 -0.71 0.10 4.21
CA LEU A 32 -1.78 1.07 4.05
C LEU A 32 -2.53 0.75 2.76
N LYS A 33 -3.83 0.48 2.87
CA LYS A 33 -4.72 0.21 1.74
C LYS A 33 -5.57 1.42 1.44
N LEU A 34 -5.82 1.66 0.16
CA LEU A 34 -6.74 2.67 -0.36
C LEU A 34 -7.77 1.98 -1.24
N ILE A 35 -9.05 2.28 -1.03
CA ILE A 35 -10.12 1.91 -1.95
C ILE A 35 -10.88 3.17 -2.29
N VAL A 36 -11.06 3.45 -3.57
CA VAL A 36 -11.81 4.60 -4.04
C VAL A 36 -13.12 4.11 -4.65
N TRP A 37 -14.22 4.70 -4.17
CA TRP A 37 -15.57 4.42 -4.62
C TRP A 37 -16.16 5.66 -5.30
N ASP A 38 -17.17 5.44 -6.14
CA ASP A 38 -18.10 6.50 -6.54
C ASP A 38 -18.92 6.97 -5.32
N PRO A 39 -19.53 8.16 -5.35
CA PRO A 39 -20.29 8.70 -4.22
C PRO A 39 -21.51 7.84 -3.86
N ASP A 40 -22.04 7.04 -4.78
CA ASP A 40 -23.16 6.13 -4.53
C ASP A 40 -22.69 4.73 -4.07
N PHE A 41 -21.38 4.50 -3.90
CA PHE A 41 -20.76 3.21 -3.53
C PHE A 41 -21.20 2.02 -4.41
N LYS A 42 -21.54 2.28 -5.67
CA LYS A 42 -21.94 1.26 -6.65
C LYS A 42 -20.74 0.60 -7.34
N ASN A 43 -19.69 1.37 -7.59
CA ASN A 43 -18.53 1.00 -8.40
C ASN A 43 -17.23 1.35 -7.68
N LYS A 44 -16.32 0.38 -7.63
CA LYS A 44 -14.94 0.62 -7.23
C LYS A 44 -14.19 1.24 -8.40
N VAL A 45 -13.68 2.45 -8.21
CA VAL A 45 -13.03 3.24 -9.28
C VAL A 45 -11.52 3.25 -9.15
N ALA A 46 -10.98 2.96 -7.96
CA ALA A 46 -9.55 2.74 -7.77
C ALA A 46 -9.26 1.85 -6.58
N TYR A 47 -8.08 1.23 -6.61
CA TYR A 47 -7.50 0.49 -5.49
C TYR A 47 -6.04 0.87 -5.35
N GLY A 48 -5.53 1.00 -4.14
CA GLY A 48 -4.11 1.15 -3.89
C GLY A 48 -3.63 0.50 -2.61
N GLU A 49 -2.34 0.25 -2.55
CA GLU A 49 -1.70 -0.36 -1.40
C GLU A 49 -0.25 0.10 -1.25
N SER A 50 0.20 0.26 0.00
CA SER A 50 1.62 0.46 0.30
C SER A 50 2.33 -0.88 0.36
N ILE A 51 3.44 -0.99 -0.37
CA ILE A 51 4.36 -2.12 -0.29
C ILE A 51 5.77 -1.55 -0.30
N ALA A 52 6.58 -1.88 0.71
CA ALA A 52 7.99 -1.47 0.81
C ALA A 52 8.21 0.05 0.63
N GLY A 53 7.35 0.89 1.24
CA GLY A 53 7.46 2.35 1.18
C GLY A 53 6.97 2.99 -0.14
N LYS A 54 6.45 2.20 -1.07
CA LYS A 54 5.80 2.66 -2.30
C LYS A 54 4.30 2.45 -2.22
N PHE A 55 3.53 3.45 -2.59
CA PHE A 55 2.07 3.42 -2.62
C PHE A 55 1.61 3.23 -4.07
N ASN A 56 1.21 2.02 -4.42
CA ASN A 56 0.80 1.68 -5.78
C ASN A 56 -0.70 1.90 -5.90
N VAL A 57 -1.16 2.69 -6.88
CA VAL A 57 -2.58 2.97 -7.11
C VAL A 57 -2.96 2.59 -8.52
N LYS A 58 -4.02 1.79 -8.63
CA LYS A 58 -4.63 1.33 -9.87
C LYS A 58 -5.98 2.03 -10.04
N PHE A 59 -6.09 2.80 -11.11
CA PHE A 59 -7.33 3.48 -11.48
C PHE A 59 -8.08 2.72 -12.57
N ASP A 60 -9.40 2.76 -12.50
CA ASP A 60 -10.24 2.49 -13.66
C ASP A 60 -10.12 3.67 -14.64
N LYS A 61 -9.83 3.36 -15.90
CA LYS A 61 -9.47 4.37 -16.90
C LYS A 61 -10.66 5.23 -17.34
N ASN A 62 -11.89 4.78 -17.09
CA ASN A 62 -13.10 5.39 -17.64
C ASN A 62 -13.86 6.24 -16.62
N TYR A 63 -13.42 6.26 -15.37
CA TYR A 63 -14.09 7.02 -14.32
C TYR A 63 -13.48 8.41 -14.14
N SER A 64 -14.32 9.44 -14.29
CA SER A 64 -13.99 10.81 -13.92
C SER A 64 -15.19 11.44 -13.23
N GLY A 65 -15.01 11.89 -11.99
CA GLY A 65 -16.13 12.37 -11.19
C GLY A 65 -15.77 12.53 -9.71
N PRO A 66 -16.75 12.94 -8.89
CA PRO A 66 -16.61 12.92 -7.43
C PRO A 66 -16.35 11.48 -6.96
N VAL A 67 -15.59 11.33 -5.88
CA VAL A 67 -15.24 10.01 -5.32
C VAL A 67 -15.12 10.07 -3.80
N VAL A 68 -15.20 8.91 -3.18
CA VAL A 68 -14.88 8.70 -1.77
C VAL A 68 -13.67 7.78 -1.66
N ALA A 69 -12.58 8.29 -1.09
CA ALA A 69 -11.34 7.59 -0.85
C ALA A 69 -11.32 7.03 0.57
N LEU A 70 -11.24 5.71 0.70
CA LEU A 70 -11.20 5.00 1.98
C LEU A 70 -9.79 4.48 2.25
N PHE A 71 -9.21 4.87 3.38
CA PHE A 71 -7.92 4.37 3.85
C PHE A 71 -8.12 3.35 4.96
N SER A 72 -7.40 2.24 4.87
CA SER A 72 -7.37 1.20 5.89
C SER A 72 -5.91 0.91 6.25
N GLN A 73 -5.65 0.91 7.55
CA GLN A 73 -4.35 0.61 8.15
C GLN A 73 -4.47 -0.71 8.91
N THR A 74 -3.37 -1.43 9.10
CA THR A 74 -3.39 -2.59 10.01
C THR A 74 -3.43 -2.13 11.47
N ASP A 75 -3.86 -3.02 12.38
CA ASP A 75 -3.92 -2.68 13.80
C ASP A 75 -2.53 -2.32 14.34
N GLU A 76 -1.47 -2.98 13.86
CA GLU A 76 -0.09 -2.68 14.24
C GLU A 76 0.36 -1.29 13.78
N GLU A 77 -0.08 -0.84 12.60
CA GLU A 77 0.23 0.49 12.07
C GLU A 77 -0.49 1.59 12.86
N LYS A 78 -1.74 1.33 13.21
CA LYS A 78 -2.57 2.20 14.05
C LYS A 78 -1.97 2.33 15.45
N ASP A 79 -1.60 1.21 16.07
CA ASP A 79 -1.02 1.18 17.42
C ASP A 79 0.36 1.84 17.50
N ARG A 80 1.13 1.77 16.40
CA ARG A 80 2.42 2.49 16.27
C ARG A 80 2.27 3.95 15.86
N GLY A 81 1.08 4.40 15.48
CA GLY A 81 0.84 5.75 14.97
C GLY A 81 1.57 6.04 13.66
N THR A 82 1.85 5.03 12.83
CA THR A 82 2.62 5.17 11.58
C THR A 82 2.01 6.20 10.62
N TYR A 83 0.68 6.26 10.56
CA TYR A 83 -0.07 7.25 9.78
C TYR A 83 -0.95 8.14 10.66
N ALA A 84 -0.37 8.64 11.76
CA ALA A 84 -1.06 9.58 12.64
C ALA A 84 -1.54 10.81 11.85
N GLY A 85 -2.84 11.12 11.94
CA GLY A 85 -3.49 12.22 11.21
C GLY A 85 -4.08 11.84 9.86
N LEU A 86 -3.87 10.60 9.36
CA LEU A 86 -4.57 10.08 8.19
C LEU A 86 -5.97 9.61 8.60
N ARG A 87 -7.00 10.14 7.94
CA ARG A 87 -8.39 9.76 8.16
C ARG A 87 -8.71 8.46 7.41
N SER A 88 -9.67 7.71 7.93
CA SER A 88 -10.18 6.50 7.28
C SER A 88 -10.97 6.79 6.01
N SER A 89 -11.51 8.00 5.86
CA SER A 89 -12.23 8.42 4.66
C SER A 89 -11.98 9.89 4.31
N TYR A 90 -11.92 10.14 3.01
CA TYR A 90 -11.87 11.47 2.42
C TYR A 90 -12.80 11.55 1.22
N GLU A 91 -13.44 12.70 1.04
CA GLU A 91 -14.12 13.03 -0.20
C GLU A 91 -13.10 13.58 -1.20
N GLY A 92 -13.43 13.51 -2.48
CA GLY A 92 -12.50 13.94 -3.51
C GLY A 92 -13.10 13.91 -4.90
N ALA A 93 -12.22 14.04 -5.89
CA ALA A 93 -12.53 13.85 -7.29
C ALA A 93 -11.43 13.06 -7.99
N LEU A 94 -11.81 12.14 -8.87
CA LEU A 94 -10.88 11.49 -9.79
C LEU A 94 -10.97 12.22 -11.14
N ARG A 95 -9.87 12.80 -11.61
CA ARG A 95 -9.80 13.51 -12.90
C ARG A 95 -8.47 13.25 -13.58
N GLY A 96 -8.49 12.82 -14.85
CA GLY A 96 -7.27 12.60 -15.63
C GLY A 96 -6.28 11.62 -15.00
N GLY A 97 -6.78 10.57 -14.32
CA GLY A 97 -5.95 9.57 -13.63
C GLY A 97 -5.31 10.08 -12.33
N GLN A 98 -5.73 11.23 -11.81
CA GLN A 98 -5.24 11.78 -10.55
C GLN A 98 -6.36 11.84 -9.52
N LEU A 99 -6.10 11.27 -8.34
CA LEU A 99 -6.98 11.37 -7.19
C LEU A 99 -6.72 12.68 -6.45
N LEU A 100 -7.72 13.55 -6.45
CA LEU A 100 -7.76 14.83 -5.75
C LEU A 100 -8.59 14.64 -4.48
N ILE A 101 -8.03 14.98 -3.34
CA ILE A 101 -8.65 14.79 -2.02
C ILE A 101 -9.08 16.16 -1.48
N ASP A 102 -10.34 16.27 -1.05
CA ASP A 102 -10.85 17.43 -0.34
C ASP A 102 -10.33 17.41 1.10
N THR A 103 -9.55 18.43 1.47
CA THR A 103 -8.92 18.55 2.79
C THR A 103 -9.55 19.63 3.67
N ASP A 104 -10.51 20.39 3.14
CA ASP A 104 -11.16 21.49 3.88
C ASP A 104 -12.24 21.00 4.84
N SER A 105 -12.69 19.76 4.70
CA SER A 105 -13.65 19.10 5.58
C SER A 105 -13.06 18.71 6.96
N ASP A 106 -12.18 19.54 7.53
CA ASP A 106 -11.46 19.48 8.83
C ASP A 106 -10.01 18.92 8.84
N GLY A 107 -9.04 19.84 8.92
CA GLY A 107 -7.94 19.71 9.88
C GLY A 107 -6.54 19.33 9.38
N VAL A 108 -6.26 19.27 8.08
CA VAL A 108 -4.88 19.13 7.58
C VAL A 108 -4.23 20.52 7.52
N PRO A 109 -3.06 20.77 8.16
CA PRO A 109 -2.40 22.06 8.12
C PRO A 109 -1.83 22.27 6.71
N ASN A 110 -2.63 22.84 5.82
CA ASN A 110 -2.25 23.12 4.45
C ASN A 110 -1.47 24.45 4.41
N THR A 111 -0.15 24.41 4.61
CA THR A 111 0.74 25.58 4.44
C THR A 111 1.03 25.87 2.97
N ALA A 112 -0.01 26.04 2.16
CA ALA A 112 0.07 26.65 0.84
C ALA A 112 -1.34 26.93 0.30
N SER A 113 -1.87 28.13 0.57
CA SER A 113 -2.48 29.02 -0.44
C SER A 113 -3.29 30.12 0.26
N ARG A 114 -2.67 31.28 0.45
CA ARG A 114 -3.43 32.54 0.50
C ARG A 114 -3.80 32.88 -0.94
N SER A 115 -5.10 33.02 -1.21
CA SER A 115 -5.73 34.12 -1.98
C SER A 115 -6.95 33.62 -2.76
N GLY A 116 -8.12 34.21 -2.51
CA GLY A 116 -9.27 34.14 -3.42
C GLY A 116 -10.57 33.84 -2.71
N ALA A 117 -11.50 34.81 -2.72
CA ALA A 117 -12.86 34.64 -2.25
C ALA A 117 -13.63 33.64 -3.13
N GLY A 118 -14.16 32.59 -2.52
CA GLY A 118 -15.02 31.58 -3.13
C GLY A 118 -15.07 30.37 -2.22
N ASN A 119 -16.21 29.66 -2.17
CA ASN A 119 -16.35 28.36 -1.51
C ASN A 119 -15.50 27.28 -2.24
N ASP A 120 -14.19 27.48 -2.32
CA ASP A 120 -13.29 26.65 -3.10
C ASP A 120 -12.77 25.53 -2.21
N LYS A 121 -13.39 24.36 -2.33
CA LYS A 121 -12.88 23.12 -1.74
C LYS A 121 -11.42 22.93 -2.16
N SER A 122 -10.51 22.90 -1.20
CA SER A 122 -9.08 22.76 -1.37
C SER A 122 -8.75 21.30 -1.67
N PHE A 123 -8.65 21.03 -2.98
CA PHE A 123 -8.29 19.72 -3.50
C PHE A 123 -6.78 19.53 -3.51
N VAL A 124 -6.30 18.54 -2.76
CA VAL A 124 -4.89 18.16 -2.66
C VAL A 124 -4.66 16.82 -3.38
N PRO A 125 -3.65 16.69 -4.26
CA PRO A 125 -3.33 15.42 -4.89
C PRO A 125 -2.94 14.35 -3.86
N LEU A 126 -3.31 13.09 -4.08
CA LEU A 126 -2.96 11.95 -3.21
C LEU A 126 -1.46 11.90 -2.87
N LYS A 127 -0.59 12.19 -3.84
CA LYS A 127 0.86 12.25 -3.64
C LYS A 127 1.28 13.27 -2.57
N LYS A 128 0.59 14.41 -2.49
CA LYS A 128 0.85 15.44 -1.48
C LYS A 128 0.32 15.04 -0.10
N LEU A 129 -0.84 14.40 -0.05
CA LEU A 129 -1.42 13.86 1.18
C LEU A 129 -0.52 12.78 1.83
N LEU A 130 0.11 11.94 1.01
CA LEU A 130 0.95 10.83 1.49
C LEU A 130 2.44 11.18 1.68
N GLN A 131 2.86 12.35 1.19
CA GLN A 131 4.22 12.86 1.36
C GLN A 131 4.75 12.86 2.81
N PRO A 132 3.99 13.31 3.84
CA PRO A 132 4.48 13.30 5.23
C PRO A 132 4.82 11.90 5.76
N TYR A 133 4.20 10.85 5.20
CA TYR A 133 4.44 9.46 5.60
C TYR A 133 5.58 8.79 4.81
N LYS A 134 6.35 9.57 4.04
CA LYS A 134 7.46 9.10 3.20
C LYS A 134 7.06 8.04 2.16
N LEU A 135 5.78 8.01 1.79
CA LEU A 135 5.26 7.10 0.77
C LEU A 135 5.44 7.69 -0.63
N SER A 136 6.08 6.93 -1.51
CA SER A 136 6.20 7.30 -2.94
C SER A 136 5.00 6.75 -3.73
N VAL A 137 4.18 7.63 -4.32
CA VAL A 137 2.99 7.21 -5.07
C VAL A 137 3.35 6.80 -6.50
N ASP A 138 3.07 5.55 -6.85
CA ASP A 138 3.13 4.99 -8.21
C ASP A 138 1.70 4.83 -8.74
N VAL A 139 1.43 5.39 -9.91
CA VAL A 139 0.09 5.33 -10.52
C VAL A 139 0.15 4.44 -11.74
N GLN A 140 -0.55 3.31 -11.68
CA GLN A 140 -0.68 2.38 -12.79
C GLN A 140 -2.08 2.49 -13.41
N PRO A 141 -2.21 2.97 -14.66
CA PRO A 141 -3.46 2.81 -15.37
C PRO A 141 -3.71 1.31 -15.60
N THR A 142 -4.95 0.85 -15.41
CA THR A 142 -5.38 -0.54 -15.68
C THR A 142 -5.39 -0.85 -17.19
N SER A 143 -4.25 -0.71 -17.86
CA SER A 143 -4.09 -0.89 -19.31
C SER A 143 -2.89 -1.77 -19.69
N LEU A 144 -2.17 -2.35 -18.72
CA LEU A 144 -0.93 -3.09 -18.97
C LEU A 144 -0.92 -4.52 -18.44
N LEU A 145 -2.08 -5.16 -18.36
CA LEU A 145 -2.17 -6.62 -18.36
C LEU A 145 -2.49 -7.08 -19.78
N LEU A 146 -1.49 -6.98 -20.67
CA LEU A 146 -1.46 -7.93 -21.78
C LEU A 146 -1.15 -9.30 -21.16
N PRO A 147 -1.96 -10.35 -21.41
CA PRO A 147 -1.47 -11.70 -21.16
C PRO A 147 -0.20 -11.92 -21.98
N PRO A 148 0.78 -12.71 -21.50
CA PRO A 148 1.86 -13.15 -22.38
C PRO A 148 1.20 -13.81 -23.59
N ALA A 149 1.41 -13.22 -24.77
CA ALA A 149 0.99 -13.81 -26.02
C ALA A 149 1.72 -15.15 -26.15
N ASN A 150 1.08 -16.24 -25.71
CA ASN A 150 1.50 -17.56 -26.08
C ASN A 150 1.49 -17.59 -27.61
N SER A 151 2.68 -17.72 -28.19
CA SER A 151 2.89 -18.03 -29.59
C SER A 151 1.88 -19.08 -30.03
N MET A 152 0.85 -18.65 -30.76
CA MET A 152 0.08 -19.55 -31.58
C MET A 152 1.06 -20.15 -32.59
N MET A 153 1.46 -21.40 -32.36
CA MET A 153 1.97 -22.24 -33.43
C MET A 153 0.89 -22.28 -34.51
N VAL A 154 1.11 -21.54 -35.60
CA VAL A 154 0.44 -21.82 -36.87
C VAL A 154 1.05 -23.11 -37.39
N LEU A 155 0.42 -24.23 -37.05
CA LEU A 155 0.59 -25.48 -37.79
C LEU A 155 -0.41 -25.45 -38.93
N GLY A 156 0.01 -24.86 -40.05
CA GLY A 156 -0.79 -24.71 -41.25
C GLY A 156 -0.10 -25.33 -42.45
N ARG A 157 -0.44 -26.60 -42.68
CA ARG A 157 -0.46 -27.39 -43.93
C ARG A 157 0.73 -27.33 -44.89
#